data_AF-A0A377CDH1-F1
#
_entry.id   AF-A0A377CDH1-F1
#
_cell.length_a   1.000
_cell.length_b   1.000
_cell.length_c   1.000
_cell.angle_alpha   90.00
_cell.angle_beta   90.00
_cell.angle_gamma   90.00
#
_symmetry.space_group_name_H-M   'P 1'
#
loop_
_entity.id
_entity.type
_entity.pdbx_description
1 polymer ?
#
loop_
_entity_poly.entity_id
_entity_poly.type
_entity_poly.pdbx_seq_one_letter_code
_entity_poly.pdbx_strand_id
1 'polypeptide(L)'
;MIHKGFPGHWKFFFISGKTLTELTQTSGDALPYQVHQFAIAPASRELLHQRIEQRFHQMLASGFEAEVRALFARGDLHTDLPSIRCVGYRQMWSYLEGEISYDEMVYRGVCATRQLAKRQITWLRGWEGVHWLDSEKPEQARDEVLQVVGAIGRLNVYN
;
A
#
# COMPACT_ATOMS: atom_id res chain seq x y z
N MET A 1 7.07 -32.71 2.27
CA MET A 1 6.02 -31.96 3.00
C MET A 1 6.69 -31.07 4.03
N ILE A 2 6.88 -29.78 3.73
CA ILE A 2 7.26 -28.79 4.75
C ILE A 2 6.04 -27.89 4.92
N HIS A 3 5.34 -28.07 6.03
CA HIS A 3 4.11 -27.37 6.36
C HIS A 3 4.37 -25.87 6.52
N LYS A 4 3.53 -25.06 5.86
CA LYS A 4 3.28 -23.65 6.22
C LYS A 4 2.78 -23.61 7.68
N GLY A 5 3.67 -23.36 8.63
CA GLY A 5 3.27 -23.38 10.05
C GLY A 5 4.28 -22.86 11.08
N PHE A 6 5.48 -22.43 10.68
CA PHE A 6 6.43 -21.83 11.62
C PHE A 6 6.30 -20.31 11.63
N PRO A 7 6.00 -19.67 12.78
CA PRO A 7 5.98 -18.21 12.86
C PRO A 7 7.37 -17.65 12.51
N GLY A 8 7.39 -16.52 11.79
CA GLY A 8 8.57 -16.06 11.03
C GLY A 8 9.87 -15.90 11.83
N HIS A 9 9.80 -15.76 13.15
CA HIS A 9 10.97 -15.68 14.02
C HIS A 9 11.80 -16.97 14.06
N TRP A 10 11.19 -18.16 13.92
CA TRP A 10 11.95 -19.42 13.90
C TRP A 10 12.79 -19.56 12.63
N LYS A 11 12.35 -19.00 11.51
CA LYS A 11 13.13 -19.00 10.27
C LYS A 11 14.49 -18.33 10.46
N PHE A 12 14.55 -17.23 11.22
CA PHE A 12 15.80 -16.55 11.53
C PHE A 12 16.71 -17.41 12.40
N PHE A 13 16.15 -18.09 13.41
CA PHE A 13 16.91 -19.00 14.27
C PHE A 13 17.49 -20.18 13.49
N PHE A 14 16.68 -20.84 12.65
CA PHE A 14 17.14 -21.99 11.86
C PHE A 14 18.22 -21.63 10.82
N ILE A 15 18.25 -20.40 10.33
CA ILE A 15 19.25 -19.95 9.34
C ILE A 15 20.52 -19.41 10.03
N SER A 16 20.37 -18.62 11.10
CA SER A 16 21.48 -17.85 11.69
C SER A 16 22.02 -18.42 13.00
N GLY A 17 21.30 -19.34 13.65
CA GLY A 17 21.56 -19.80 15.02
C GLY A 17 21.23 -18.76 16.11
N LYS A 18 20.78 -17.56 15.73
CA LYS A 18 20.44 -16.46 16.63
C LYS A 18 18.94 -16.19 16.66
N THR A 19 18.43 -15.76 17.80
CA THR A 19 17.02 -15.36 17.93
C THR A 19 16.76 -14.03 17.21
N LEU A 20 15.50 -13.76 16.85
CA LEU A 20 15.13 -12.47 16.25
C LEU A 20 15.50 -11.30 17.17
N THR A 21 15.30 -11.45 18.49
CA THR A 21 15.65 -10.44 19.50
C THR A 21 17.13 -10.09 19.46
N GLU A 22 18.01 -11.08 19.36
CA GLU A 22 19.47 -10.87 19.24
C GLU A 22 19.84 -10.17 17.94
N LEU A 23 19.18 -10.49 16.82
CA LEU A 23 19.45 -9.87 15.52
C LEU A 23 18.99 -8.40 15.48
N THR A 24 17.88 -8.07 16.14
CA THR A 24 17.34 -6.70 16.17
C THR A 24 18.03 -5.77 17.16
N GLN A 25 18.95 -6.27 18.00
CA GLN A 25 19.76 -5.42 18.89
C GLN A 25 20.70 -4.50 18.12
N THR A 26 21.14 -4.92 16.94
CA THR A 26 21.88 -4.06 16.01
C THR A 26 20.87 -3.35 15.12
N SER A 27 20.62 -2.07 15.38
CA SER A 27 19.79 -1.24 14.51
C SER A 27 20.53 -1.01 13.18
N GLY A 28 19.80 -1.03 12.07
CA GLY A 28 20.36 -0.67 10.77
C GLY A 28 20.76 0.81 10.72
N ASP A 29 21.64 1.16 9.80
CA ASP A 29 22.05 2.55 9.59
C ASP A 29 20.84 3.41 9.20
N ALA A 30 20.74 4.59 9.81
CA ALA A 30 19.75 5.58 9.40
C ALA A 30 20.05 6.07 7.97
N LEU A 31 19.01 6.49 7.25
CA LEU A 31 19.18 7.09 5.93
C LEU A 31 20.06 8.36 6.06
N PRO A 32 21.17 8.48 5.30
CA PRO A 32 22.08 9.62 5.38
C PRO A 32 21.55 10.82 4.57
N TYR A 33 20.25 11.11 4.71
CA TYR A 33 19.55 12.15 3.98
C TYR A 33 18.71 12.98 4.94
N GLN A 34 18.61 14.27 4.64
CA GLN A 34 17.58 15.11 5.22
C GLN A 34 16.26 14.81 4.50
N VAL A 35 15.38 14.06 5.17
CA VAL A 35 14.10 13.62 4.60
C VAL A 35 12.99 14.57 5.03
N HIS A 36 12.24 15.09 4.06
CA HIS A 36 10.97 15.76 4.29
C HIS A 36 9.83 14.81 3.97
N GLN A 37 8.98 14.54 4.96
CA GLN A 37 7.96 13.51 4.88
C GLN A 37 6.60 14.17 4.67
N PHE A 38 5.88 13.78 3.62
CA PHE A 38 4.56 14.31 3.30
C PHE A 38 3.55 13.18 3.19
N ALA A 39 2.33 13.43 3.66
CA ALA A 39 1.17 12.56 3.50
C ALA A 39 0.08 13.33 2.77
N ILE A 40 -0.39 12.82 1.63
CA ILE A 40 -1.52 13.41 0.90
C ILE A 40 -2.76 12.53 1.05
N ALA A 41 -3.87 13.10 1.51
CA ALA A 41 -5.12 12.39 1.70
C ALA A 41 -6.33 13.33 1.53
N PRO A 42 -7.51 12.80 1.15
CA PRO A 42 -8.74 13.59 1.15
C PRO A 42 -9.11 14.04 2.57
N ALA A 43 -9.70 15.23 2.67
CA ALA A 43 -10.17 15.78 3.95
C ALA A 43 -11.21 14.91 4.68
N SER A 44 -12.04 14.17 3.95
CA SER A 44 -13.08 13.30 4.53
C SER A 44 -12.97 11.84 4.08
N ARG A 45 -13.35 10.94 5.00
CA ARG A 45 -13.36 9.49 4.75
C ARG A 45 -14.42 9.10 3.73
N GLU A 46 -15.54 9.82 3.73
CA GLU A 46 -16.67 9.63 2.83
C GLU A 46 -16.24 9.91 1.38
N LEU A 47 -15.53 11.02 1.16
CA LEU A 47 -14.97 11.36 -0.15
C LEU A 47 -13.95 10.32 -0.62
N LEU A 48 -13.08 9.84 0.28
CA LEU A 48 -12.13 8.76 -0.03
C LEU A 48 -12.86 7.48 -0.48
N HIS A 49 -13.93 7.08 0.22
CA HIS A 49 -14.71 5.89 -0.14
C HIS A 49 -15.38 6.03 -1.50
N GLN A 50 -15.94 7.22 -1.79
CA GLN A 50 -16.55 7.52 -3.09
C GLN A 50 -15.51 7.43 -4.22
N ARG A 51 -14.33 8.03 -4.04
CA ARG A 51 -13.25 7.98 -5.03
C ARG A 51 -12.73 6.57 -5.26
N ILE A 52 -12.61 5.77 -4.20
CA ILE A 52 -12.19 4.36 -4.31
C ILE A 52 -13.17 3.58 -5.18
N GLU A 53 -14.47 3.74 -4.94
CA GLU A 53 -15.52 3.05 -5.70
C GLU A 53 -15.53 3.49 -7.16
N GLN A 54 -15.54 4.80 -7.41
CA GLN A 54 -15.45 5.36 -8.76
C GLN A 54 -14.22 4.85 -9.51
N ARG A 55 -13.03 4.86 -8.88
CA ARG A 55 -11.80 4.35 -9.48
C ARG A 55 -11.88 2.87 -9.81
N PHE A 56 -12.50 2.06 -8.95
CA PHE A 56 -12.65 0.63 -9.18
C PHE A 56 -13.51 0.35 -10.41
N HIS A 57 -14.63 1.06 -10.56
CA HIS A 57 -15.46 0.97 -11.76
C HIS A 57 -14.73 1.46 -13.02
N GLN A 58 -13.94 2.52 -12.92
CA GLN A 58 -13.08 2.98 -14.02
C GLN A 58 -12.06 1.92 -14.45
N MET A 59 -11.45 1.19 -13.49
CA MET A 59 -10.54 0.08 -13.80
C MET A 59 -11.26 -1.02 -14.58
N LEU A 60 -12.46 -1.44 -14.14
CA LEU A 60 -13.27 -2.43 -14.86
C LEU A 60 -13.59 -1.98 -16.29
N ALA A 61 -14.03 -0.73 -16.45
CA ALA A 61 -14.32 -0.14 -17.76
C ALA A 61 -13.07 -0.03 -18.65
N SER A 62 -11.88 0.05 -18.05
CA SER A 62 -10.59 0.14 -18.77
C SER A 62 -9.98 -1.23 -19.08
N GLY A 63 -10.72 -2.32 -18.91
CA GLY A 63 -10.28 -3.67 -19.28
C GLY A 63 -9.54 -4.44 -18.18
N PHE A 64 -9.75 -4.10 -16.91
CA PHE A 64 -9.13 -4.81 -15.78
C PHE A 64 -9.41 -6.33 -15.79
N GLU A 65 -10.63 -6.76 -16.14
CA GLU A 65 -10.94 -8.19 -16.25
C GLU A 65 -10.09 -8.89 -17.32
N ALA A 66 -9.91 -8.25 -18.48
CA ALA A 66 -9.11 -8.81 -19.57
C ALA A 66 -7.63 -8.97 -19.17
N GLU A 67 -7.08 -8.00 -18.45
CA GLU A 67 -5.73 -8.07 -17.90
C GLU A 67 -5.57 -9.27 -16.95
N VAL A 68 -6.48 -9.43 -15.98
CA VAL A 68 -6.39 -10.53 -15.01
C VAL A 68 -6.63 -11.88 -15.69
N ARG A 69 -7.54 -11.95 -16.68
CA ARG A 69 -7.78 -13.16 -17.47
C ARG A 69 -6.51 -13.60 -18.22
N ALA A 70 -5.75 -12.66 -18.77
CA ALA A 70 -4.48 -12.96 -19.41
C ALA A 70 -3.44 -13.52 -18.41
N LEU A 71 -3.39 -12.97 -17.19
CA LEU A 71 -2.54 -13.49 -16.12
C LEU A 71 -2.97 -14.89 -15.66
N PHE A 72 -4.28 -15.09 -15.50
CA PHE A 72 -4.87 -16.37 -15.11
C PHE A 72 -4.55 -17.48 -16.12
N ALA A 73 -4.62 -17.16 -17.41
CA ALA A 73 -4.37 -18.09 -18.50
C ALA A 73 -2.91 -18.60 -18.57
N ARG A 74 -1.95 -17.94 -17.91
CA ARG A 74 -0.55 -18.37 -17.91
C ARG A 74 -0.32 -19.71 -17.20
N GLY A 75 -1.15 -20.04 -16.20
CA GLY A 75 -1.08 -21.30 -15.44
C GLY A 75 0.10 -21.43 -14.46
N ASP A 76 1.07 -20.51 -14.47
CA ASP A 76 2.21 -20.49 -13.55
C ASP A 76 1.99 -19.62 -12.30
N LEU A 77 0.89 -18.87 -12.27
CA LEU A 77 0.53 -17.98 -11.18
C LEU A 77 -0.49 -18.64 -10.25
N HIS A 78 -0.32 -18.45 -8.95
CA HIS A 78 -1.23 -18.99 -7.92
C HIS A 78 -1.44 -17.98 -6.77
N THR A 79 -2.50 -18.18 -6.00
CA THR A 79 -2.99 -17.24 -4.97
C THR A 79 -2.06 -17.03 -3.76
N ASP A 80 -0.96 -17.78 -3.67
CA ASP A 80 0.07 -17.53 -2.66
C ASP A 80 1.09 -16.47 -3.07
N LEU A 81 1.15 -16.11 -4.36
CA LEU A 81 2.06 -15.09 -4.85
C LEU A 81 1.62 -13.69 -4.40
N PRO A 82 2.56 -12.83 -3.97
CA PRO A 82 2.24 -11.46 -3.56
C PRO A 82 1.49 -10.66 -4.63
N SER A 83 1.81 -10.88 -5.91
CA SER A 83 1.14 -10.23 -7.04
C SER A 83 -0.35 -10.59 -7.14
N ILE A 84 -0.72 -11.86 -6.95
CA ILE A 84 -2.12 -12.31 -7.01
C ILE A 84 -2.90 -11.89 -5.77
N ARG A 85 -2.20 -11.69 -4.64
CA ARG A 85 -2.80 -11.18 -3.39
C ARG A 85 -3.07 -9.68 -3.41
N CYS A 86 -2.68 -8.95 -4.46
CA CYS A 86 -3.01 -7.54 -4.62
C CYS A 86 -4.54 -7.32 -4.59
N VAL A 87 -4.94 -6.18 -4.03
CA VAL A 87 -6.34 -5.76 -3.99
C VAL A 87 -6.87 -5.59 -5.42
N GLY A 88 -8.08 -6.07 -5.68
CA GLY A 88 -8.65 -6.19 -7.01
C GLY A 88 -8.30 -7.54 -7.64
N TYR A 89 -7.00 -7.84 -7.78
CA TYR A 89 -6.54 -9.08 -8.42
C TYR A 89 -7.05 -10.32 -7.69
N ARG A 90 -6.93 -10.37 -6.36
CA ARG A 90 -7.39 -11.53 -5.58
C ARG A 90 -8.89 -11.80 -5.77
N GLN A 91 -9.70 -10.74 -5.87
CA GLN A 91 -11.15 -10.84 -6.03
C GLN A 91 -11.50 -11.25 -7.46
N MET A 92 -10.86 -10.65 -8.46
CA MET A 92 -11.03 -11.03 -9.87
C MET A 92 -10.60 -12.47 -10.10
N TRP A 93 -9.55 -12.93 -9.42
CA TRP A 93 -9.09 -14.33 -9.45
C TRP A 93 -10.17 -15.30 -8.96
N SER A 94 -10.78 -15.03 -7.80
CA SER A 94 -11.90 -15.84 -7.29
C SER A 94 -13.12 -15.85 -8.23
N TYR A 95 -13.38 -14.74 -8.92
CA TYR A 95 -14.43 -14.70 -9.95
C TYR A 95 -14.08 -15.60 -11.15
N LEU A 96 -12.83 -15.53 -11.63
CA LEU A 96 -12.36 -16.38 -12.74
C LEU A 96 -12.31 -17.87 -12.39
N GLU A 97 -12.08 -18.21 -11.12
CA GLU A 97 -12.18 -19.57 -10.59
C GLU A 97 -13.64 -20.05 -10.40
N GLY A 98 -14.63 -19.16 -10.57
CA GLY A 98 -16.05 -19.47 -10.39
C GLY A 98 -16.50 -19.55 -8.93
N GLU A 99 -15.69 -19.08 -7.98
CA GLU A 99 -15.98 -19.12 -6.53
C GLU A 99 -17.02 -18.07 -6.11
N ILE A 100 -17.07 -16.93 -6.81
CA ILE A 100 -17.95 -15.79 -6.51
C ILE A 100 -18.55 -15.21 -7.79
N SER A 101 -19.70 -14.53 -7.68
CA SER A 101 -20.31 -13.80 -8.78
C SER A 101 -19.53 -12.52 -9.14
N TYR A 102 -19.83 -11.95 -10.30
CA TYR A 102 -19.24 -10.68 -10.72
C TYR A 102 -19.57 -9.54 -9.73
N ASP A 103 -20.84 -9.40 -9.33
CA ASP A 103 -21.26 -8.37 -8.39
C ASP A 103 -20.57 -8.51 -7.02
N GLU A 104 -20.40 -9.75 -6.55
CA GLU A 104 -19.69 -10.03 -5.30
C GLU A 104 -18.19 -9.72 -5.43
N MET A 105 -17.58 -9.98 -6.59
CA MET A 105 -16.20 -9.60 -6.89
C MET A 105 -16.01 -8.09 -6.82
N VAL A 106 -16.92 -7.32 -7.42
CA VAL A 106 -16.89 -5.85 -7.37
C VAL A 106 -17.04 -5.35 -5.93
N TYR A 107 -18.05 -5.84 -5.21
CA TYR A 107 -18.29 -5.47 -3.81
C TYR A 107 -17.07 -5.75 -2.93
N ARG A 108 -16.49 -6.96 -3.03
CA ARG A 108 -15.29 -7.33 -2.28
C ARG A 108 -14.07 -6.52 -2.68
N GLY A 109 -13.90 -6.21 -3.96
CA GLY A 109 -12.77 -5.43 -4.48
C GLY A 109 -12.77 -4.01 -3.92
N VAL A 110 -13.93 -3.34 -3.93
CA VAL A 110 -14.13 -2.02 -3.34
C VAL A 110 -13.89 -2.06 -1.82
N CYS A 111 -14.48 -3.02 -1.12
CA CYS A 111 -14.29 -3.20 0.32
C CYS A 111 -12.81 -3.42 0.70
N ALA A 112 -12.11 -4.29 -0.03
CA ALA A 112 -10.69 -4.55 0.19
C ALA A 112 -9.84 -3.29 -0.05
N THR A 113 -10.19 -2.47 -1.05
CA THR A 113 -9.50 -1.19 -1.32
C THR A 113 -9.74 -0.18 -0.19
N ARG A 114 -10.96 -0.09 0.35
CA ARG A 114 -11.26 0.75 1.53
C ARG A 114 -10.47 0.31 2.76
N GLN A 115 -10.37 -0.99 3.00
CA GLN A 115 -9.59 -1.52 4.13
C GLN A 115 -8.10 -1.25 3.97
N LEU A 116 -7.56 -1.35 2.74
CA LEU A 116 -6.18 -0.97 2.44
C LEU A 116 -5.94 0.52 2.74
N ALA A 117 -6.80 1.40 2.22
CA ALA A 117 -6.70 2.84 2.45
C ALA A 117 -6.79 3.20 3.94
N LYS A 118 -7.69 2.54 4.69
CA LYS A 118 -7.78 2.68 6.16
C LYS A 118 -6.44 2.35 6.83
N ARG A 119 -5.82 1.22 6.48
CA ARG A 119 -4.52 0.80 7.05
C ARG A 119 -3.41 1.80 6.71
N GLN A 120 -3.37 2.29 5.47
CA GLN A 120 -2.40 3.32 5.05
C GLN A 120 -2.56 4.59 5.90
N ILE A 121 -3.79 5.11 6.06
CA ILE A 121 -4.05 6.30 6.88
C ILE A 121 -3.73 6.06 8.35
N THR A 122 -4.09 4.90 8.91
CA THR A 122 -3.74 4.55 10.29
C THR A 122 -2.23 4.58 10.52
N TRP A 123 -1.45 4.08 9.57
CA TRP A 123 0.00 4.10 9.65
C TRP A 123 0.55 5.53 9.53
N LEU A 124 0.05 6.33 8.58
CA LEU A 124 0.46 7.74 8.42
C LEU A 124 0.13 8.59 9.66
N ARG A 125 -0.96 8.32 10.37
CA ARG A 125 -1.32 9.03 11.62
C ARG A 125 -0.32 8.79 12.75
N GLY A 126 0.36 7.65 12.76
CA GLY A 126 1.42 7.35 13.73
C GLY A 126 2.80 7.78 13.27
N TRP A 127 2.92 8.39 12.07
CA TRP A 127 4.22 8.76 11.50
C TRP A 127 4.67 10.12 12.06
N GLU A 128 5.79 10.13 12.79
CA GLU A 128 6.42 11.34 13.32
C GLU A 128 7.03 12.24 12.23
N GLY A 129 6.74 13.55 12.30
CA GLY A 129 7.34 14.53 11.38
C GLY A 129 6.76 14.53 9.97
N VAL A 130 5.53 14.04 9.80
CA VAL A 130 4.82 14.07 8.51
C VAL A 130 4.00 15.36 8.34
N HIS A 131 4.13 15.99 7.18
CA HIS A 131 3.32 17.13 6.76
C HIS A 131 2.08 16.64 6.01
N TRP A 132 0.88 17.05 6.46
CA TRP A 132 -0.39 16.59 5.89
C TRP A 132 -0.89 17.55 4.80
N LEU A 133 -1.12 17.00 3.62
CA LEU A 133 -1.60 17.70 2.44
C LEU A 133 -3.02 17.22 2.08
N ASP A 134 -3.88 18.16 1.69
CA ASP A 134 -5.25 17.86 1.24
C ASP A 134 -5.28 17.53 -0.25
N SER A 135 -5.79 16.34 -0.61
CA SER A 135 -5.90 15.94 -2.01
C SER A 135 -6.86 16.81 -2.83
N GLU A 136 -7.77 17.54 -2.18
CA GLU A 136 -8.72 18.45 -2.86
C GLU A 136 -8.13 19.82 -3.18
N LYS A 137 -6.95 20.12 -2.65
CA LYS A 137 -6.30 21.43 -2.79
C LYS A 137 -4.89 21.29 -3.36
N PRO A 138 -4.76 20.84 -4.62
CA PRO A 138 -3.46 20.52 -5.22
C PRO A 138 -2.51 21.73 -5.28
N GLU A 139 -3.02 22.92 -5.55
CA GLU A 139 -2.23 24.16 -5.55
C GLU A 139 -1.68 24.47 -4.15
N GLN A 140 -2.54 24.42 -3.13
CA GLN A 140 -2.13 24.63 -1.74
C GLN A 140 -1.12 23.56 -1.28
N ALA A 141 -1.36 22.30 -1.62
CA ALA A 141 -0.47 21.20 -1.31
C ALA A 141 0.92 21.38 -1.94
N ARG A 142 0.98 21.85 -3.20
CA ARG A 142 2.24 22.19 -3.87
C ARG A 142 2.96 23.30 -3.12
N ASP A 143 2.26 24.38 -2.79
CA ASP A 143 2.86 25.55 -2.15
C ASP A 143 3.40 25.21 -0.75
N GLU A 144 2.72 24.34 -0.01
CA GLU A 144 3.19 23.82 1.28
C GLU A 144 4.47 22.99 1.14
N VAL A 145 4.54 22.11 0.13
CA VAL A 145 5.78 21.37 -0.19
C VAL A 145 6.92 22.33 -0.50
N LEU A 146 6.67 23.35 -1.35
CA LEU A 146 7.67 24.36 -1.71
C LEU A 146 8.12 25.17 -0.50
N GLN A 147 7.23 25.48 0.45
CA GLN A 147 7.58 26.19 1.67
C GLN A 147 8.47 25.33 2.59
N VAL A 148 8.10 24.08 2.83
CA VAL A 148 8.86 23.16 3.71
C VAL A 148 10.26 22.91 3.15
N VAL A 149 10.37 22.67 1.84
CA VAL A 149 11.66 22.45 1.18
C VAL A 149 12.45 23.76 1.03
N GLY A 150 11.78 24.85 0.68
CA GLY A 150 12.39 26.16 0.41
C GLY A 150 12.81 26.96 1.65
N ALA A 151 12.22 26.70 2.82
CA ALA A 151 12.63 27.34 4.08
C ALA A 151 14.08 27.00 4.48
N ILE A 152 14.61 25.85 4.02
CA ILE A 152 15.93 25.34 4.42
C ILE A 152 17.03 25.70 3.40
N GLY A 153 16.66 25.90 2.13
CA GLY A 153 17.59 26.46 1.13
C GLY A 153 18.15 27.84 1.50
N ARG A 154 17.48 28.57 2.41
CA ARG A 154 17.98 29.84 2.97
C ARG A 154 18.79 29.71 4.26
N LEU A 155 18.67 28.60 4.99
CA LEU A 155 19.44 28.36 6.23
C LEU A 155 20.79 27.69 5.97
N ASN A 156 20.90 26.87 4.92
CA ASN A 156 22.16 26.21 4.55
C ASN A 156 23.15 27.09 3.74
N VAL A 157 22.78 28.34 3.43
CA VAL A 157 23.65 29.29 2.70
C VAL A 157 24.44 30.21 3.66
N TYR A 158 24.12 30.18 4.96
CA TYR A 158 24.76 31.02 5.99
C TYR A 158 25.57 30.22 7.01
N ASN A 159 26.16 29.09 6.62
CA ASN A 159 27.12 28.35 7.43
C ASN A 159 28.27 27.80 6.58
#